data_AF-A0A6A3T3A7-F1
#
_entry.id   AF-A0A6A3T3A7-F1
#
_cell.length_a   1.000
_cell.length_b   1.000
_cell.length_c   1.000
_cell.angle_alpha   90.00
_cell.angle_beta   90.00
_cell.angle_gamma   90.00
#
_symmetry.space_group_name_H-M   'P 1'
#
loop_
_entity.id
_entity.type
_entity.pdbx_description
1 polymer ?
#
loop_
_entity_poly.entity_id
_entity_poly.type
_entity_poly.pdbx_seq_one_letter_code
_entity_poly.pdbx_strand_id
1 'polypeptide(L)' 'MVKIAYQHGVNFYDTAEIYGNGQAEELLGGAIKKGVAEDLWSREDLVISTKVLQTS' A
#
# COMPACT_ATOMS: atom_id res chain seq x y z
N MET A 1 -8.12 3.04 -5.12
CA MET A 1 -7.99 4.09 -4.08
C MET A 1 -6.57 4.63 -3.99
N VAL A 2 -5.55 3.78 -3.88
CA VAL A 2 -4.12 4.18 -3.87
C VAL A 2 -3.76 5.19 -4.97
N LYS A 3 -4.06 4.89 -6.24
CA LYS A 3 -3.79 5.82 -7.36
C LYS A 3 -4.43 7.20 -7.20
N ILE A 4 -5.70 7.23 -6.77
CA ILE A 4 -6.41 8.50 -6.57
C ILE A 4 -5.77 9.28 -5.43
N ALA A 5 -5.50 8.63 -4.29
CA ALA A 5 -4.84 9.26 -3.15
C ALA A 5 -3.48 9.87 -3.55
N TYR A 6 -2.68 9.13 -4.32
CA TYR A 6 -1.40 9.62 -4.85
C TYR A 6 -1.55 10.85 -5.74
N GLN A 7 -2.52 10.85 -6.67
CA GLN A 7 -2.81 12.00 -7.54
C GLN A 7 -3.26 13.24 -6.74
N HIS A 8 -3.72 13.05 -5.51
CA HIS A 8 -4.06 14.12 -4.56
C HIS A 8 -2.95 14.41 -3.53
N GLY A 9 -1.72 13.93 -3.77
CA GLY A 9 -0.53 14.25 -2.97
C GLY A 9 -0.27 13.32 -1.78
N VAL A 10 -0.99 12.21 -1.65
CA VAL A 10 -0.75 11.23 -0.58
C VAL A 10 0.30 10.20 -1.00
N ASN A 11 1.39 10.11 -0.25
CA ASN A 11 2.44 9.12 -0.48
C ASN A 11 2.65 8.12 0.69
N PHE A 12 1.95 8.31 1.81
CA PHE A 12 1.97 7.41 2.95
C PHE A 12 0.78 6.45 2.93
N TYR A 13 1.04 5.15 3.02
CA TYR A 13 0.03 4.10 3.02
C TYR A 13 0.22 3.17 4.22
N ASP A 14 -0.86 2.99 4.97
CA ASP A 14 -0.88 2.18 6.17
C ASP A 14 -1.68 0.89 5.95
N THR A 15 -1.15 -0.24 6.40
CA THR A 15 -1.85 -1.53 6.43
C THR A 15 -1.52 -2.31 7.72
N ALA A 16 -2.12 -3.47 7.90
CA ALA A 16 -1.86 -4.38 9.01
C ALA A 16 -2.28 -5.80 8.63
N GLU A 17 -1.65 -6.81 9.23
CA GLU A 17 -2.02 -8.22 9.04
C GLU A 17 -3.50 -8.46 9.38
N ILE A 18 -3.98 -7.85 10.47
CA ILE A 18 -5.38 -7.97 10.91
C ILE A 18 -6.39 -7.35 9.92
N TYR A 19 -5.96 -6.48 9.01
CA TYR A 19 -6.84 -5.88 8.01
C TYR A 19 -7.16 -6.89 6.92
N GLY A 20 -8.25 -7.64 7.14
CA GLY A 20 -8.65 -8.70 6.23
C GLY A 20 -7.70 -9.91 6.24
N ASN A 21 -7.03 -10.17 7.37
CA ASN A 21 -6.17 -11.35 7.55
C ASN A 21 -5.12 -11.52 6.43
N GLY A 22 -4.40 -10.44 6.13
CA GLY A 22 -3.39 -10.33 5.06
C GLY A 22 -3.90 -9.84 3.71
N GLN A 23 -5.21 -9.88 3.44
CA GLN A 23 -5.76 -9.49 2.13
C GLN A 23 -5.53 -8.00 1.81
N ALA A 24 -5.52 -7.12 2.81
CA ALA A 24 -5.23 -5.70 2.58
C ALA A 24 -3.80 -5.48 2.05
N GLU A 25 -2.83 -6.26 2.53
CA GLU A 25 -1.43 -6.18 2.08
C GLU A 25 -1.29 -6.66 0.63
N GLU A 26 -1.98 -7.74 0.26
CA GLU A 26 -2.00 -8.23 -1.13
C GLU A 26 -2.59 -7.20 -2.09
N LEU A 27 -3.71 -6.59 -1.72
CA LEU A 27 -4.38 -5.56 -2.53
C LEU A 27 -3.53 -4.29 -2.65
N LEU A 28 -2.93 -3.83 -1.55
CA LEU A 28 -2.04 -2.68 -1.55
C LEU A 28 -0.79 -2.96 -2.41
N GLY A 29 -0.17 -4.13 -2.24
CA GLY A 29 0.97 -4.59 -3.04
C GLY A 29 0.66 -4.66 -4.53
N GLY A 30 -0.52 -5.18 -4.90
CA GLY A 30 -1.00 -5.19 -6.28
C GLY A 30 -1.17 -3.78 -6.86
N ALA A 31 -1.76 -2.86 -6.09
CA ALA A 31 -1.93 -1.47 -6.50
C ALA A 31 -0.59 -0.75 -6.70
N ILE A 32 0.41 -0.98 -5.83
CA ILE A 32 1.75 -0.40 -5.95
C ILE A 32 2.45 -0.91 -7.20
N LYS A 33 2.46 -2.23 -7.42
CA LYS A 33 3.06 -2.84 -8.62
C LYS A 33 2.45 -2.27 -9.90
N LYS A 34 1.12 -2.13 -9.92
CA LYS A 34 0.40 -1.54 -11.05
C LYS A 34 0.83 -0.09 -11.30
N GLY A 35 0.96 0.74 -10.27
CA GLY A 35 1.38 2.13 -10.47
C GLY A 35 2.83 2.29 -10.90
N VAL A 36 3.75 1.40 -10.46
CA VAL A 36 5.12 1.34 -11.00
C VAL A 36 5.10 0.97 -12.49
N ALA A 37 4.30 -0.03 -12.89
CA ALA A 37 4.18 -0.44 -14.28
C ALA A 37 3.53 0.64 -15.17
N GLU A 38 2.72 1.52 -14.60
CA GLU A 38 2.07 2.66 -15.26
C GLU A 38 2.89 3.96 -15.19
N ASP A 39 4.13 3.93 -14.66
CA ASP A 39 5.02 5.09 -14.50
C ASP A 39 4.38 6.25 -13.69
N LEU A 40 3.50 5.92 -12.74
CA LEU A 40 2.86 6.91 -11.85
C LEU A 40 3.77 7.32 -10.68
N TRP A 41 4.59 6.38 -10.20
CA TRP A 41 5.51 6.54 -9.09
C TRP A 41 6.64 5.50 -9.19
N SER A 42 7.78 5.85 -8.62
CA SER A 42 8.85 4.91 -8.28
C SER A 42 8.60 4.29 -6.90
N ARG A 43 9.41 3.32 -6.49
CA ARG A 43 9.23 2.70 -5.15
C ARG A 43 9.55 3.71 -4.06
N GLU A 44 10.59 4.50 -4.24
CA GLU A 44 11.10 5.48 -3.29
C GLU A 44 10.16 6.67 -3.06
N ASP A 45 9.22 6.92 -3.96
CA ASP A 45 8.18 7.94 -3.75
C ASP A 45 7.18 7.58 -2.64
N LEU A 46 7.06 6.29 -2.29
CA LEU A 46 6.05 5.77 -1.38
C LEU A 46 6.60 5.40 0.00
N VAL A 47 5.89 5.80 1.05
CA VAL A 47 6.14 5.36 2.42
C VAL A 47 5.06 4.37 2.82
N ILE A 48 5.45 3.18 3.26
CA ILE A 48 4.52 2.09 3.56
C ILE A 48 4.78 1.55 4.96
N SER A 49 3.72 1.42 5.74
CA SER A 49 3.76 0.82 7.08
C SER A 49 2.83 -0.38 7.16
N THR A 50 3.29 -1.47 7.80
CA THR A 50 2.45 -2.60 8.19
C THR A 50 2.62 -2.90 9.68
N LYS A 51 1.68 -3.66 10.25
CA LYS A 51 1.64 -4.03 11.67
C LYS A 51 1.42 -5.53 11.78
N VAL A 52 2.31 -6.19 12.50
CA VAL A 52 2.21 -7.62 12.83
C VAL A 52 1.12 -7.80 13.88
N LEU A 53 0.25 -8.78 13.65
CA LEU A 53 -0.73 -9.19 14.66
C LEU A 53 -0.05 -10.17 15.63
N GLN A 54 -0.03 -9.84 16.92
CA GLN A 54 0.42 -10.77 17.95
C GLN A 54 -0.78 -11.57 18.45
N THR A 55 -0.77 -12.88 18.23
CA THR A 55 -1.69 -13.82 18.88
C THR A 55 -1.04 -14.40 20.13
N SER A 56 -1.77 -14.36 21.26
CA SER A 56 -1.35 -14.94 22.56
C SER A 56 -1.35 -16.46 22.56
#